data_AF-A0A2Z5U7Z7-F1
#
_entry.id   AF-A0A2Z5U7Z7-F1
#
_cell.length_a   1.000
_cell.length_b   1.000
_cell.length_c   1.000
_cell.angle_alpha   90.00
_cell.angle_beta   90.00
_cell.angle_gamma   90.00
#
_symmetry.space_group_name_H-M   'P 1'
#
loop_
_entity.id
_entity.type
_entity.pdbx_description
1 polymer ?
#
loop_
_entity_poly.entity_id
_entity_poly.type
_entity_poly.pdbx_seq_one_letter_code
_entity_poly.pdbx_strand_id
1 'polypeptide(L)'
;MPNIKVFTGSSHPDIAKKIVSRLGLDLGRATTKQFSNRETSVEIHESVRGEDVYIVQSGCGDINDNLMELLIMINACKIAAASRVTAVIPSFPYSRQDKKEKSRAPITAKLLANLISVSGADHVITIDLHSSQIQGFFNIPVDNLYAEPAITKWIQDNISE
;
A
#
# COMPACT_ATOMS: atom_id res chain seq x y z
N MET A 1 -7.79 12.82 19.06
CA MET A 1 -7.01 12.16 18.00
C MET A 1 -7.95 11.21 17.27
N PRO A 2 -7.97 11.19 15.93
CA PRO A 2 -8.77 10.20 15.19
C PRO A 2 -8.36 8.78 15.59
N ASN A 3 -9.31 7.84 15.63
CA ASN A 3 -9.02 6.46 15.99
C ASN A 3 -8.33 5.79 14.79
N ILE A 4 -7.40 4.87 15.07
CA ILE A 4 -6.64 4.19 14.01
C ILE A 4 -7.43 2.96 13.56
N LYS A 5 -7.55 2.79 12.24
CA LYS A 5 -8.13 1.59 11.61
C LYS A 5 -7.18 1.01 10.60
N VAL A 6 -6.92 -0.29 10.67
CA VAL A 6 -6.03 -0.99 9.74
C VAL A 6 -6.83 -2.03 8.96
N PHE A 7 -6.81 -1.94 7.64
CA PHE A 7 -7.38 -2.93 6.74
C PHE A 7 -6.27 -3.62 5.95
N THR A 8 -6.57 -4.80 5.42
CA THR A 8 -5.66 -5.56 4.56
C THR A 8 -6.36 -5.90 3.26
N GLY A 9 -5.61 -5.85 2.17
CA GLY A 9 -6.00 -6.52 0.93
C GLY A 9 -5.72 -8.03 0.97
N SER A 10 -5.92 -8.67 -0.17
CA SER A 10 -5.81 -10.12 -0.38
C SER A 10 -4.38 -10.63 -0.57
N SER A 11 -3.42 -9.78 -0.96
CA SER A 11 -2.07 -10.23 -1.34
C SER A 11 -1.33 -10.92 -0.19
N HIS A 12 -1.22 -10.27 0.98
CA HIS A 12 -0.41 -10.76 2.11
C HIS A 12 -1.05 -10.39 3.47
N PRO A 13 -2.19 -11.00 3.86
CA PRO A 13 -2.89 -10.66 5.10
C PRO A 13 -2.05 -10.90 6.36
N ASP A 14 -1.08 -11.82 6.32
CA ASP A 14 -0.24 -12.14 7.47
C ASP A 14 0.70 -10.99 7.87
N ILE A 15 1.12 -10.15 6.92
CA ILE A 15 1.90 -8.95 7.23
C ILE A 15 1.02 -7.96 8.01
N ALA A 16 -0.21 -7.74 7.55
CA ALA A 16 -1.15 -6.85 8.22
C ALA A 16 -1.50 -7.34 9.63
N LYS A 17 -1.70 -8.66 9.82
CA LYS A 17 -1.91 -9.27 11.15
C LYS A 17 -0.73 -9.00 12.10
N LYS A 18 0.51 -9.15 11.61
CA LYS A 18 1.72 -8.85 12.42
C LYS A 18 1.83 -7.37 12.77
N ILE A 19 1.42 -6.47 11.86
CA ILE A 19 1.40 -5.03 12.12
C ILE A 19 0.39 -4.71 13.23
N VAL A 20 -0.88 -5.14 13.10
CA VAL A 20 -1.90 -4.83 14.11
C VAL A 20 -1.61 -5.46 15.47
N SER A 21 -1.01 -6.66 15.49
CA SER A 21 -0.57 -7.31 16.74
C SER A 21 0.49 -6.48 17.47
N ARG A 22 1.41 -5.84 16.75
CA ARG A 22 2.40 -4.93 17.34
C ARG A 22 1.79 -3.59 17.80
N LEU A 23 0.69 -3.18 17.18
CA LEU A 23 -0.04 -1.96 17.55
C LEU A 23 -1.07 -2.19 18.67
N GLY A 24 -1.34 -3.45 19.05
CA GLY A 24 -2.40 -3.79 20.00
C GLY A 24 -3.81 -3.52 19.45
N LEU A 25 -3.98 -3.67 18.12
CA LEU A 25 -5.23 -3.44 17.41
C LEU A 25 -5.73 -4.74 16.76
N ASP A 26 -7.02 -4.78 16.44
CA ASP A 26 -7.60 -5.78 15.56
C ASP A 26 -7.62 -5.28 14.11
N LEU A 27 -7.62 -6.20 13.14
CA LEU A 27 -7.86 -5.85 11.74
C LEU A 27 -9.32 -5.40 11.57
N GLY A 28 -9.49 -4.30 10.82
CA GLY A 28 -10.79 -3.83 10.39
C GLY A 28 -11.50 -4.87 9.52
N ARG A 29 -12.82 -4.95 9.67
CA ARG A 29 -13.66 -5.90 8.96
C ARG A 29 -13.92 -5.39 7.55
N ALA A 30 -13.37 -6.09 6.57
CA ALA A 30 -13.65 -5.91 5.16
C ALA A 30 -13.75 -7.27 4.49
N THR A 31 -14.58 -7.37 3.44
CA THR A 31 -14.59 -8.52 2.54
C THR A 31 -14.06 -8.06 1.19
N THR A 32 -13.11 -8.83 0.67
CA THR A 32 -12.70 -8.70 -0.73
C THR A 32 -12.98 -10.03 -1.44
N LYS A 33 -13.55 -9.94 -2.64
CA LYS A 33 -13.93 -11.09 -3.46
C LYS A 33 -13.69 -10.76 -4.93
N GLN A 34 -13.42 -11.80 -5.71
CA GLN A 34 -13.33 -11.69 -7.16
C GLN A 34 -14.55 -12.36 -7.79
N PHE A 35 -15.26 -11.63 -8.65
CA PHE A 35 -16.38 -12.17 -9.41
C PHE A 35 -15.88 -13.11 -10.51
N SER A 36 -16.78 -13.92 -11.09
CA SER A 36 -16.43 -14.88 -12.15
C SER A 36 -15.87 -14.23 -13.43
N ASN A 37 -16.21 -12.95 -13.66
CA ASN A 37 -15.65 -12.12 -14.74
C ASN A 37 -14.33 -11.43 -14.36
N ARG A 38 -13.73 -11.76 -13.21
CA ARG A 38 -12.48 -11.22 -12.65
C ARG A 38 -12.55 -9.81 -12.06
N GLU A 39 -13.73 -9.20 -12.00
CA GLU A 39 -13.89 -7.92 -11.30
C GLU A 39 -13.64 -8.09 -9.79
N THR A 40 -12.94 -7.13 -9.21
CA THR A 40 -12.69 -7.09 -7.76
C THR A 40 -13.83 -6.34 -7.08
N SER A 41 -14.40 -6.94 -6.05
CA SER A 41 -15.44 -6.34 -5.20
C SER A 41 -14.95 -6.25 -3.77
N VAL A 42 -15.10 -5.07 -3.18
CA VAL A 42 -14.66 -4.72 -1.83
C VAL A 42 -15.84 -4.17 -1.06
N GLU A 43 -16.05 -4.66 0.16
CA GLU A 43 -17.06 -4.18 1.09
C GLU A 43 -16.41 -3.91 2.46
N ILE A 44 -16.51 -2.67 2.96
CA ILE A 44 -16.04 -2.28 4.30
C ILE A 44 -17.21 -2.45 5.29
N HIS A 45 -17.06 -3.31 6.29
CA HIS A 45 -18.14 -3.74 7.20
C HIS A 45 -18.20 -2.98 8.52
N GLU A 46 -17.46 -1.88 8.63
CA GLU A 46 -17.46 -1.02 9.81
C GLU A 46 -17.32 0.45 9.43
N SER A 47 -17.79 1.34 10.32
CA SER A 47 -17.68 2.78 10.10
C SER A 47 -16.21 3.20 10.16
N VAL A 48 -15.77 3.89 9.12
CA VAL A 48 -14.46 4.56 9.05
C VAL A 48 -14.57 6.08 9.12
N ARG A 49 -15.78 6.62 9.34
CA ARG A 49 -16.04 8.07 9.36
C ARG A 49 -15.22 8.76 10.43
N GLY A 50 -14.40 9.73 10.03
CA GLY A 50 -13.54 10.49 10.93
C GLY A 50 -12.31 9.73 11.44
N GLU A 51 -12.09 8.49 10.98
CA GLU A 51 -10.98 7.65 11.42
C GLU A 51 -9.73 7.85 10.56
N ASP A 52 -8.56 7.50 11.12
CA ASP A 52 -7.28 7.46 10.43
C ASP A 52 -7.01 6.04 9.92
N VAL A 53 -7.21 5.87 8.61
CA VAL A 53 -7.28 4.56 7.96
C VAL A 53 -5.95 4.21 7.32
N TYR A 54 -5.46 3.01 7.58
CA TYR A 54 -4.28 2.42 6.96
C TYR A 54 -4.68 1.18 6.18
N ILE A 55 -4.38 1.13 4.88
CA ILE A 55 -4.68 -0.02 4.03
C ILE A 55 -3.36 -0.68 3.66
N VAL A 56 -3.13 -1.89 4.15
CA VAL A 56 -1.94 -2.68 3.86
C VAL A 56 -2.20 -3.55 2.64
N GLN A 57 -1.46 -3.30 1.56
CA GLN A 57 -1.49 -4.13 0.36
C GLN A 57 -0.13 -4.14 -0.32
N SER A 58 0.27 -5.29 -0.85
CA SER A 58 1.48 -5.42 -1.65
C SER A 58 1.17 -5.70 -3.12
N GLY A 59 2.09 -5.33 -4.01
CA GLY A 59 2.04 -5.66 -5.44
C GLY A 59 2.66 -7.02 -5.78
N CYS A 60 2.53 -8.04 -4.93
CA CYS A 60 3.15 -9.36 -5.14
C CYS A 60 2.07 -10.41 -5.47
N GLY A 61 2.34 -11.27 -6.46
CA GLY A 61 1.34 -12.19 -7.04
C GLY A 61 0.68 -11.56 -8.26
N ASP A 62 -0.66 -11.55 -8.32
CA ASP A 62 -1.43 -10.89 -9.37
C ASP A 62 -1.42 -9.36 -9.19
N ILE A 63 -0.32 -8.73 -9.63
CA ILE A 63 0.02 -7.32 -9.36
C ILE A 63 -1.13 -6.36 -9.69
N ASN A 64 -1.78 -6.56 -10.83
CA ASN A 64 -2.86 -5.68 -11.30
C ASN A 64 -4.13 -5.81 -10.46
N ASP A 65 -4.48 -7.04 -10.09
CA ASP A 65 -5.66 -7.31 -9.27
C ASP A 65 -5.46 -6.74 -7.86
N ASN A 66 -4.27 -6.93 -7.28
CA ASN A 66 -3.89 -6.36 -5.99
C ASN A 66 -3.89 -4.82 -6.01
N LEU A 67 -3.41 -4.22 -7.10
CA LEU A 67 -3.44 -2.77 -7.30
C LEU A 67 -4.88 -2.28 -7.39
N MET A 68 -5.73 -2.92 -8.20
CA MET A 68 -7.14 -2.53 -8.32
C MET A 68 -7.87 -2.68 -6.99
N GLU A 69 -7.63 -3.76 -6.25
CA GLU A 69 -8.18 -3.97 -4.91
C GLU A 69 -7.78 -2.83 -3.96
N LEU A 70 -6.50 -2.43 -3.94
CA LEU A 70 -6.03 -1.29 -3.13
C LEU A 70 -6.75 0.00 -3.50
N LEU A 71 -6.84 0.32 -4.81
CA LEU A 71 -7.48 1.55 -5.27
C LEU A 71 -8.97 1.60 -4.88
N ILE A 72 -9.67 0.46 -5.00
CA ILE A 72 -11.07 0.34 -4.60
C ILE A 72 -11.22 0.51 -3.09
N MET A 73 -10.36 -0.12 -2.28
CA MET A 73 -10.38 0.03 -0.82
C MET A 73 -10.12 1.48 -0.39
N ILE A 74 -9.13 2.16 -0.99
CA ILE A 74 -8.83 3.57 -0.71
C ILE A 74 -10.06 4.41 -1.02
N ASN A 75 -10.66 4.22 -2.20
CA ASN A 75 -11.81 4.99 -2.61
C ASN A 75 -13.02 4.75 -1.70
N ALA A 76 -13.30 3.49 -1.34
CA ALA A 76 -14.38 3.13 -0.42
C ALA A 76 -14.22 3.84 0.93
N CYS A 77 -13.01 3.87 1.50
CA CYS A 77 -12.75 4.57 2.75
C CYS A 77 -12.87 6.09 2.60
N LYS A 78 -12.40 6.66 1.48
CA LYS A 78 -12.47 8.10 1.22
C LYS A 78 -13.92 8.60 1.13
N ILE A 79 -14.76 7.92 0.35
CA ILE A 79 -16.18 8.30 0.20
C ILE A 79 -17.01 7.99 1.46
N ALA A 80 -16.56 7.03 2.30
CA ALA A 80 -17.12 6.78 3.62
C ALA A 80 -16.69 7.83 4.68
N ALA A 81 -16.05 8.91 4.26
CA ALA A 81 -15.61 10.05 5.07
C ALA A 81 -14.56 9.70 6.13
N ALA A 82 -13.62 8.81 5.80
CA ALA A 82 -12.38 8.68 6.57
C ALA A 82 -11.68 10.05 6.70
N SER A 83 -11.12 10.33 7.88
CA SER A 83 -10.38 11.58 8.10
C SER A 83 -9.11 11.62 7.28
N ARG A 84 -8.45 10.47 7.15
CA ARG A 84 -7.20 10.30 6.38
C ARG A 84 -7.10 8.86 5.91
N VAL A 85 -6.59 8.66 4.70
CA VAL A 85 -6.30 7.32 4.15
C VAL A 85 -4.83 7.20 3.79
N THR A 86 -4.11 6.32 4.49
CA THR A 86 -2.71 5.97 4.23
C THR A 86 -2.63 4.65 3.49
N ALA A 87 -1.99 4.64 2.32
CA ALA A 87 -1.66 3.41 1.60
C ALA A 87 -0.32 2.86 2.11
N VAL A 88 -0.33 1.68 2.71
CA VAL A 88 0.88 0.99 3.17
C VAL A 88 1.22 -0.08 2.13
N ILE A 89 2.28 0.17 1.35
CA ILE A 89 2.67 -0.61 0.18
C ILE A 89 4.10 -1.13 0.38
N PRO A 90 4.29 -2.28 1.06
CA PRO A 90 5.64 -2.78 1.37
C PRO A 90 6.52 -2.97 0.14
N SER A 91 5.97 -3.44 -0.98
CA SER A 91 6.65 -3.55 -2.26
C SER A 91 5.91 -2.76 -3.31
N PHE A 92 6.45 -1.59 -3.69
CA PHE A 92 5.81 -0.69 -4.64
C PHE A 92 5.71 -1.31 -6.05
N PRO A 93 4.50 -1.52 -6.59
CA PRO A 93 4.31 -2.15 -7.88
C PRO A 93 4.85 -1.28 -9.02
N TYR A 94 5.35 -1.92 -10.08
CA TYR A 94 5.94 -1.24 -11.25
C TYR A 94 7.09 -0.27 -10.95
N SER A 95 7.73 -0.37 -9.78
CA SER A 95 8.84 0.50 -9.36
C SER A 95 10.04 0.50 -10.30
N ARG A 96 10.26 -0.57 -11.07
CA ARG A 96 11.31 -0.67 -12.09
C ARG A 96 11.01 0.10 -13.39
N GLN A 97 9.79 0.63 -13.54
CA GLN A 97 9.35 1.42 -14.70
C GLN A 97 9.20 2.90 -14.30
N ASP A 98 10.24 3.46 -13.70
CA ASP A 98 10.32 4.81 -13.14
C ASP A 98 10.89 5.86 -14.10
N LYS A 99 11.48 5.43 -15.22
CA LYS A 99 12.01 6.34 -16.25
C LYS A 99 11.80 5.81 -17.65
N LYS A 100 11.93 6.69 -18.64
CA LYS A 100 11.93 6.30 -20.06
C LYS A 100 13.29 5.72 -20.43
N GLU A 101 13.41 4.40 -20.44
CA GLU A 101 14.60 3.69 -20.95
C GLU A 101 14.77 3.84 -22.48
N LYS A 102 13.66 3.98 -23.21
CA LYS A 102 13.62 4.17 -24.66
C LYS A 102 12.56 5.21 -25.02
N SER A 103 12.70 5.79 -26.22
CA SER A 103 11.65 6.65 -26.78
C SER A 103 10.31 5.89 -26.84
N ARG A 104 9.22 6.56 -26.46
CA ARG A 104 7.85 6.02 -26.36
C ARG A 104 7.60 4.95 -25.28
N ALA A 105 8.50 4.78 -24.31
CA ALA A 105 8.21 3.99 -23.11
C ALA A 105 7.30 4.75 -22.12
N PRO A 106 6.41 4.06 -21.38
CA PRO A 106 5.66 4.66 -20.29
C PRO A 106 6.55 4.87 -19.06
N ILE A 107 6.11 5.76 -18.16
CA ILE A 107 6.62 5.84 -16.78
C ILE A 107 5.51 5.31 -15.88
N THR A 108 5.42 3.99 -15.77
CA THR A 108 4.30 3.31 -15.11
C THR A 108 4.28 3.56 -13.61
N ALA A 109 5.44 3.70 -12.96
CA ALA A 109 5.50 4.08 -11.55
C ALA A 109 4.81 5.44 -11.28
N LYS A 110 4.98 6.42 -12.19
CA LYS A 110 4.28 7.72 -12.12
C LYS A 110 2.79 7.57 -12.36
N LEU A 111 2.38 6.72 -13.31
CA LEU A 111 0.97 6.42 -13.53
C LEU A 111 0.34 5.85 -12.25
N LEU A 112 1.00 4.90 -11.57
CA LEU A 112 0.49 4.34 -10.33
C LEU A 112 0.43 5.34 -9.19
N ALA A 113 1.44 6.20 -9.06
CA ALA A 113 1.40 7.29 -8.09
C ALA A 113 0.18 8.21 -8.31
N ASN A 114 -0.14 8.53 -9.56
CA ASN A 114 -1.33 9.30 -9.90
C ASN A 114 -2.62 8.55 -9.57
N LEU A 115 -2.71 7.25 -9.87
CA LEU A 115 -3.89 6.43 -9.58
C LEU A 115 -4.15 6.31 -8.06
N ILE A 116 -3.10 6.09 -7.27
CA ILE A 116 -3.18 6.05 -5.80
C ILE A 116 -3.59 7.42 -5.25
N SER A 117 -3.06 8.52 -5.82
CA SER A 117 -3.44 9.87 -5.38
C SER A 117 -4.91 10.18 -5.70
N VAL A 118 -5.36 9.87 -6.93
CA VAL A 118 -6.74 10.18 -7.36
C VAL A 118 -7.79 9.27 -6.73
N SER A 119 -7.43 8.04 -6.32
CA SER A 119 -8.36 7.17 -5.59
C SER A 119 -8.71 7.73 -4.20
N GLY A 120 -7.86 8.62 -3.67
CA GLY A 120 -8.12 9.36 -2.44
C GLY A 120 -7.10 9.14 -1.31
N ALA A 121 -5.92 8.58 -1.61
CA ALA A 121 -4.86 8.45 -0.62
C ALA A 121 -4.31 9.83 -0.23
N ASP A 122 -4.12 10.04 1.07
CA ASP A 122 -3.57 11.26 1.64
C ASP A 122 -2.10 11.08 2.04
N HIS A 123 -1.64 9.83 2.15
CA HIS A 123 -0.29 9.47 2.57
C HIS A 123 0.12 8.10 2.01
N VAL A 124 1.41 7.88 1.75
CA VAL A 124 1.96 6.58 1.32
C VAL A 124 3.11 6.17 2.22
N ILE A 125 3.11 4.92 2.68
CA ILE A 125 4.24 4.29 3.37
C ILE A 125 4.72 3.12 2.51
N THR A 126 6.01 3.08 2.19
CA THR A 126 6.61 2.03 1.36
C THR A 126 7.97 1.63 1.91
N ILE A 127 8.54 0.52 1.42
CA ILE A 127 9.87 0.05 1.82
C ILE A 127 10.75 -0.07 0.58
N ASP A 128 11.99 0.42 0.67
CA ASP A 128 13.06 0.28 -0.32
C ASP A 128 12.60 0.46 -1.77
N LEU A 129 12.10 1.67 -2.08
CA LEU A 129 11.79 2.04 -3.46
C LEU A 129 12.99 1.76 -4.38
N HIS A 130 12.71 1.17 -5.55
CA HIS A 130 13.73 0.88 -6.58
C HIS A 130 14.59 2.10 -6.92
N SER A 131 13.97 3.28 -6.88
CA SER A 131 14.57 4.57 -7.18
C SER A 131 13.97 5.61 -6.23
N SER A 132 14.82 6.31 -5.49
CA SER A 132 14.39 7.29 -4.47
C SER A 132 13.51 8.41 -5.06
N GLN A 133 13.69 8.71 -6.35
CA GLN A 133 12.98 9.74 -7.12
C GLN A 133 11.49 9.42 -7.28
N ILE A 134 11.07 8.17 -7.10
CA ILE A 134 9.66 7.78 -7.12
C ILE A 134 8.86 8.54 -6.05
N GLN A 135 9.47 8.95 -4.93
CA GLN A 135 8.82 9.82 -3.95
C GLN A 135 8.31 11.12 -4.57
N GLY A 136 9.09 11.71 -5.49
CA GLY A 136 8.71 12.91 -6.24
C GLY A 136 7.62 12.68 -7.30
N PHE A 137 7.14 11.45 -7.50
CA PHE A 137 5.97 11.18 -8.34
C PHE A 137 4.67 11.51 -7.63
N PHE A 138 4.66 11.50 -6.31
CA PHE A 138 3.51 11.85 -5.49
C PHE A 138 3.50 13.35 -5.16
N ASN A 139 2.29 13.90 -5.06
CA ASN A 139 2.07 15.23 -4.48
C ASN A 139 1.59 15.16 -3.02
N ILE A 140 1.46 13.94 -2.50
CA ILE A 140 1.15 13.63 -1.10
C ILE A 140 2.43 13.16 -0.40
N PRO A 141 2.52 13.25 0.94
CA PRO A 141 3.72 12.80 1.64
C PRO A 141 3.95 11.30 1.42
N VAL A 142 5.22 10.91 1.36
CA VAL A 142 5.66 9.53 1.17
C VAL A 142 6.75 9.22 2.19
N ASP A 143 6.50 8.24 3.05
CA ASP A 143 7.52 7.67 3.92
C ASP A 143 8.14 6.45 3.23
N ASN A 144 9.37 6.59 2.73
CA ASN A 144 10.17 5.48 2.21
C ASN A 144 11.07 4.92 3.32
N LEU A 145 10.70 3.76 3.86
CA LEU A 145 11.47 3.04 4.87
C LEU A 145 12.60 2.23 4.25
N TYR A 146 13.64 1.92 5.03
CA TYR A 146 14.80 1.17 4.57
C TYR A 146 14.98 -0.13 5.36
N ALA A 147 15.16 -1.25 4.67
CA ALA A 147 15.51 -2.52 5.30
C ALA A 147 17.01 -2.63 5.63
N GLU A 148 17.84 -1.69 5.14
CA GLU A 148 19.30 -1.66 5.35
C GLU A 148 19.72 -1.92 6.83
N PRO A 149 19.13 -1.28 7.86
CA PRO A 149 19.52 -1.55 9.24
C PRO A 149 19.21 -2.99 9.68
N ALA A 150 18.08 -3.55 9.21
CA ALA A 150 17.68 -4.92 9.54
C ALA A 150 18.57 -5.95 8.82
N ILE A 151 18.89 -5.71 7.55
CA ILE A 151 19.77 -6.57 6.74
C ILE A 151 21.18 -6.55 7.29
N THR A 152 21.72 -5.36 7.58
CA THR A 152 23.08 -5.21 8.13
C THR A 152 23.23 -5.91 9.46
N LYS A 153 22.25 -5.75 10.36
CA LYS A 153 22.20 -6.48 11.62
C LYS A 153 22.16 -7.99 11.40
N TRP A 154 21.31 -8.46 10.49
CA TRP A 154 21.23 -9.89 10.19
C TRP A 154 22.56 -10.45 9.66
N ILE A 155 23.26 -9.73 8.78
CA ILE A 155 24.58 -10.15 8.28
C ILE A 155 25.58 -10.25 9.44
N GLN A 156 25.68 -9.23 10.29
CA GLN A 156 26.58 -9.22 11.46
C GLN A 156 26.30 -10.38 12.42
N ASP A 157 25.03 -10.71 12.65
CA ASP A 157 24.62 -11.74 13.60
C ASP A 157 24.76 -13.17 13.03
N ASN A 158 24.79 -13.36 11.70
CA ASN A 158 24.64 -14.68 11.07
C ASN A 158 25.76 -15.08 10.09
N ILE A 159 26.59 -14.14 9.63
CA ILE A 159 27.72 -14.43 8.73
C ILE A 159 29.01 -14.11 9.48
N SER A 160 29.68 -15.15 9.96
CA SER A 160 31.05 -15.04 10.48
C SER A 160 32.04 -14.70 9.36
N GLU A 161 33.14 -14.02 9.71
CA GLU A 161 34.27 -13.78 8.80
C GLU A 161 34.81 -15.07 8.14
#